data_AF-A0A496YZS0-F1
#
_entry.id   AF-A0A496YZS0-F1
#
_cell.length_a   1.000
_cell.length_b   1.000
_cell.length_c   1.000
_cell.angle_alpha   90.00
_cell.angle_beta   90.00
_cell.angle_gamma   90.00
#
_symmetry.space_group_name_H-M   'P 1'
#
loop_
_entity.id
_entity.type
_entity.pdbx_description
1 polymer ?
#
loop_
_entity_poly.entity_id
_entity_poly.type
_entity_poly.pdbx_seq_one_letter_code
_entity_poly.pdbx_strand_id
1 'polypeptide(L)'
;MITHPFHPLYNQQFDLVTYRHNWGENRVYFHDHEGHLASVPASWTSIIPEDPFVKIAAGRSFFHIDDLIDLCNLIEDIKGDSRVCTVQCNDDM
;
A
#
# COMPACT_ATOMS: atom_id res chain seq x y z
N MET A 1 -10.31 -8.83 -8.54
CA MET A 1 -9.18 -8.64 -9.49
C MET A 1 -8.36 -7.44 -9.04
N ILE A 2 -7.08 -7.39 -9.40
CA ILE A 2 -6.21 -6.23 -9.12
C ILE A 2 -6.40 -5.19 -10.23
N THR A 3 -6.75 -3.97 -9.84
CA THR A 3 -7.16 -2.87 -10.72
C THR A 3 -6.09 -1.80 -10.90
N HIS A 4 -5.03 -1.81 -10.09
CA HIS A 4 -4.00 -0.78 -10.15
C HIS A 4 -2.88 -1.12 -11.15
N PRO A 5 -2.53 -0.24 -12.11
CA PRO A 5 -1.64 -0.58 -13.22
C PRO A 5 -0.17 -0.74 -12.82
N PHE A 6 0.24 -0.20 -11.67
CA PHE A 6 1.60 -0.33 -11.16
C PHE A 6 1.84 -1.63 -10.38
N HIS A 7 0.82 -2.47 -10.22
CA HIS A 7 0.97 -3.76 -9.56
C HIS A 7 1.34 -4.85 -10.58
N PRO A 8 2.34 -5.71 -10.33
CA PRO A 8 2.76 -6.76 -11.26
C PRO A 8 1.64 -7.71 -11.70
N LEU A 9 0.68 -7.94 -10.80
CA LEU A 9 -0.50 -8.79 -11.04
C LEU A 9 -1.72 -8.01 -11.59
N TYR A 10 -1.50 -6.88 -12.27
CA TYR A 10 -2.58 -6.08 -12.84
C TYR A 10 -3.51 -6.92 -13.74
N ASN A 11 -4.82 -6.71 -13.62
CA ASN A 11 -5.90 -7.48 -14.25
C ASN A 11 -5.98 -8.97 -13.89
N GLN A 12 -5.22 -9.42 -12.88
CA GLN A 12 -5.31 -10.80 -12.41
C GLN A 12 -6.43 -10.97 -11.38
N GLN A 13 -7.12 -12.10 -11.44
CA GLN A 13 -8.05 -12.55 -10.41
C GLN A 13 -7.30 -13.28 -9.30
N PHE A 14 -7.83 -13.18 -8.08
CA PHE A 14 -7.26 -13.81 -6.90
C PHE A 14 -8.39 -14.20 -5.96
N ASP A 15 -8.14 -15.20 -5.13
CA ASP A 15 -9.06 -15.61 -4.07
C ASP A 15 -8.76 -14.82 -2.80
N LEU A 16 -9.79 -14.12 -2.32
CA LEU A 16 -9.69 -13.34 -1.09
C LEU A 16 -9.53 -14.29 0.10
N VAL A 17 -8.41 -14.17 0.81
CA VAL A 17 -8.17 -14.88 2.06
C VAL A 17 -8.73 -14.07 3.23
N THR A 18 -8.37 -12.79 3.33
CA THR A 18 -8.90 -11.92 4.39
C THR A 18 -8.86 -10.44 3.99
N TYR A 19 -9.74 -9.67 4.61
CA TYR A 19 -9.80 -8.22 4.51
C TYR A 19 -9.58 -7.64 5.91
N ARG A 20 -8.56 -6.80 6.07
CA ARG A 20 -8.20 -6.23 7.38
C ARG A 20 -7.73 -4.79 7.24
N HIS A 21 -8.06 -3.97 8.24
CA HIS A 21 -7.51 -2.64 8.37
C HIS A 21 -6.16 -2.72 9.09
N ASN A 22 -5.08 -2.43 8.39
CA ASN A 22 -3.71 -2.51 8.88
C ASN A 22 -2.92 -1.30 8.34
N TRP A 23 -2.00 -0.77 9.15
CA TRP A 23 -1.13 0.36 8.76
C TRP A 23 -1.90 1.59 8.26
N GLY A 24 -3.09 1.85 8.81
CA GLY A 24 -3.90 3.03 8.47
C GLY A 24 -4.76 2.88 7.21
N GLU A 25 -4.70 1.74 6.51
CA GLU A 25 -5.52 1.49 5.32
C GLU A 25 -6.18 0.11 5.33
N ASN A 26 -7.19 -0.04 4.49
CA ASN A 26 -7.84 -1.33 4.27
C ASN A 26 -7.00 -2.17 3.31
N ARG A 27 -6.66 -3.40 3.72
CA ARG A 27 -5.82 -4.30 2.95
C ARG A 27 -6.53 -5.62 2.67
N VAL A 28 -6.24 -6.13 1.49
CA VAL A 28 -6.73 -7.40 0.95
C VAL A 28 -5.56 -8.38 0.93
N TYR A 29 -5.77 -9.55 1.53
CA TYR A 29 -4.81 -10.64 1.55
C TYR A 29 -5.28 -11.76 0.63
N PHE A 30 -4.35 -12.33 -0.12
CA PHE A 30 -4.61 -13.40 -1.10
C PHE A 30 -3.37 -14.28 -1.25
N HIS A 31 -3.54 -15.48 -1.80
CA HIS A 31 -2.41 -16.31 -2.21
C HIS A 31 -1.97 -15.93 -3.63
N ASP A 32 -0.68 -15.69 -3.82
CA ASP A 32 -0.11 -15.48 -5.13
C ASP A 32 -0.01 -16.80 -5.94
N HIS A 33 0.53 -16.71 -7.14
CA HIS A 33 0.70 -17.86 -8.03
C HIS A 33 1.69 -18.93 -7.50
N GLU A 34 2.56 -18.57 -6.55
CA GLU A 34 3.49 -19.49 -5.88
C GLU A 34 2.88 -20.06 -4.58
N GLY A 35 1.68 -19.61 -4.21
CA GLY A 35 0.99 -20.00 -2.97
C GLY A 35 1.41 -19.20 -1.75
N HIS A 36 2.20 -18.15 -1.90
CA HIS A 36 2.61 -17.28 -0.80
C HIS A 36 1.49 -16.29 -0.43
N LEU A 37 1.38 -15.97 0.86
CA LEU A 37 0.43 -14.97 1.33
C LEU A 37 0.93 -13.56 1.00
N ALA A 38 0.26 -12.90 0.06
CA ALA A 38 0.52 -11.52 -0.34
C ALA A 38 -0.59 -10.59 0.17
N SER A 39 -0.29 -9.28 0.23
CA SER A 39 -1.30 -8.27 0.55
C SER A 39 -1.16 -7.02 -0.31
N VAL A 40 -2.31 -6.45 -0.69
CA VAL A 40 -2.39 -5.18 -1.43
C VAL A 40 -3.42 -4.25 -0.78
N PRO A 41 -3.31 -2.93 -0.98
CA PRO A 41 -4.37 -2.01 -0.61
C PRO A 41 -5.70 -2.40 -1.26
N ALA A 42 -6.80 -2.28 -0.53
CA ALA A 42 -8.13 -2.56 -1.07
C ALA A 42 -8.47 -1.65 -2.26
N SER A 43 -7.98 -0.41 -2.25
CA SER A 43 -8.07 0.56 -3.36
C SER A 43 -7.44 0.08 -4.66
N TRP A 44 -6.53 -0.90 -4.59
CA TRP A 44 -5.90 -1.51 -5.76
C TRP A 44 -6.65 -2.73 -6.28
N THR A 45 -7.84 -3.02 -5.74
CA THR A 45 -8.63 -4.18 -6.08
C THR A 45 -10.06 -3.78 -6.41
N SER A 46 -10.75 -4.63 -7.16
CA SER A 46 -12.17 -4.49 -7.44
C SER A 46 -13.09 -4.83 -6.25
N ILE A 47 -12.55 -5.01 -5.04
CA ILE A 47 -13.32 -5.42 -3.86
C ILE A 47 -14.08 -4.23 -3.27
N ILE A 48 -13.48 -3.05 -3.32
CA ILE A 48 -14.18 -1.81 -2.98
C ILE A 48 -14.58 -1.07 -4.26
N PRO A 49 -15.66 -0.29 -4.23
CA PRO A 49 -16.00 0.58 -5.34
C PRO A 49 -14.84 1.49 -5.72
N GLU A 50 -14.67 1.72 -7.02
CA GLU A 50 -13.68 2.67 -7.52
C GLU A 50 -13.93 4.06 -6.94
N ASP A 51 -12.87 4.68 -6.45
CA ASP A 51 -12.92 6.01 -5.89
C ASP A 51 -13.39 7.04 -6.95
N PRO A 52 -14.34 7.94 -6.64
CA PRO A 52 -14.87 8.90 -7.60
C PRO A 52 -13.81 9.81 -8.24
N PHE A 53 -12.79 10.22 -7.48
CA PHE A 53 -11.72 11.06 -8.00
C PHE A 53 -10.85 10.26 -8.97
N VAL A 54 -10.49 9.01 -8.66
CA VAL A 54 -9.76 8.12 -9.58
C VAL A 54 -10.55 7.93 -10.89
N LYS A 55 -11.86 7.71 -10.77
CA LYS A 55 -12.77 7.58 -11.91
C LYS A 55 -12.81 8.84 -12.78
N ILE A 56 -12.89 10.03 -12.18
CA ILE A 56 -12.88 11.32 -12.89
C ILE A 56 -11.51 11.59 -13.52
N ALA A 57 -10.43 11.21 -12.83
CA ALA A 57 -9.06 11.36 -13.31
C ALA A 57 -8.80 10.53 -14.56
N ALA A 58 -9.52 9.41 -14.76
CA ALA A 58 -9.48 8.59 -15.97
C ALA A 58 -8.02 8.26 -16.40
N GLY A 59 -7.21 7.81 -15.43
CA GLY A 59 -5.80 7.46 -15.63
C GLY A 59 -4.81 8.64 -15.67
N ARG A 60 -5.27 9.88 -15.50
CA ARG A 60 -4.40 11.07 -15.44
C ARG A 60 -3.83 11.34 -14.04
N SER A 61 -4.46 10.79 -13.01
CA SER A 61 -3.97 10.85 -11.63
C SER A 61 -4.31 9.54 -10.93
N PHE A 62 -3.33 8.97 -10.23
CA PHE A 62 -3.48 7.73 -9.46
C PHE A 62 -3.50 7.96 -7.95
N PHE A 63 -3.22 9.20 -7.51
CA PHE A 63 -3.16 9.59 -6.11
C PHE A 63 -4.11 10.76 -5.85
N HIS A 64 -4.74 10.76 -4.68
CA HIS A 64 -5.41 11.94 -4.14
C HIS A 64 -4.39 12.98 -3.69
N ILE A 65 -4.87 14.21 -3.48
CA ILE A 65 -4.06 15.28 -2.89
C ILE A 65 -3.61 14.87 -1.48
N ASP A 66 -4.49 14.24 -0.71
CA ASP A 66 -4.19 13.75 0.64
C ASP A 66 -3.05 12.72 0.61
N ASP A 67 -3.08 11.76 -0.33
CA ASP A 67 -2.00 10.79 -0.51
C ASP A 67 -0.65 11.48 -0.82
N LEU A 68 -0.66 12.57 -1.60
CA LEU A 68 0.55 13.35 -1.90
C LEU A 68 1.07 14.10 -0.67
N ILE A 69 0.17 14.63 0.16
CA ILE A 69 0.53 15.31 1.41
C ILE A 69 1.13 14.29 2.38
N ASP A 70 0.50 13.13 2.56
CA ASP A 70 0.99 12.05 3.41
C ASP A 70 2.35 11.53 2.93
N LEU A 71 2.54 11.41 1.61
CA LEU A 71 3.83 11.06 1.04
C LEU A 71 4.90 12.12 1.32
N CYS A 72 4.57 13.41 1.22
CA CYS A 72 5.50 14.49 1.55
C CYS A 72 5.91 14.40 3.04
N ASN A 73 4.94 14.24 3.94
CA ASN A 73 5.18 14.10 5.37
C ASN A 73 6.07 12.88 5.67
N LEU A 74 5.79 11.73 5.06
CA LEU A 74 6.60 10.52 5.23
C LEU A 74 8.04 10.72 4.73
N ILE A 75 8.23 11.40 3.60
CA ILE A 75 9.57 11.71 3.08
C ILE A 75 10.32 12.66 4.03
N GLU A 76 9.64 13.64 4.60
CA GLU A 76 10.22 14.54 5.59
C GLU A 76 10.62 13.79 6.86
N ASP A 77 9.78 12.88 7.35
CA ASP A 77 10.08 12.03 8.51
C ASP A 77 11.31 11.16 8.24
N ILE A 78 11.36 10.46 7.10
CA ILE A 78 12.52 9.61 6.73
C ILE A 78 13.80 10.44 6.58
N LYS A 79 13.73 11.65 6.03
CA LYS A 79 14.88 12.56 5.91
C LYS A 79 15.29 13.14 7.27
N GLY A 80 14.32 13.44 8.13
CA GLY A 80 14.52 13.90 9.51
C GLY A 80 15.14 12.83 10.39
N ASP A 81 14.84 11.56 10.11
CA ASP A 81 15.33 10.39 10.84
C ASP A 81 16.71 9.90 10.37
N SER A 82 17.35 10.61 9.42
CA SER A 82 18.74 10.37 9.03
C SER A 82 19.78 10.72 10.13
N ARG A 83 19.35 10.94 11.39
CA ARG A 83 20.23 11.18 12.54
C ARG A 83 19.78 10.50 13.85
N VAL A 84 19.19 9.31 13.87
CA VAL A 84 19.24 8.50 15.11
C VAL A 84 19.42 7.01 14.80
N CYS A 85 20.63 6.63 14.41
CA CYS A 85 21.17 5.33 14.78
C CYS A 85 21.95 5.48 16.09
N THR A 86 21.26 5.59 17.23
CA THR A 86 21.89 5.18 18.48
C THR A 86 21.78 3.67 18.55
N VAL A 87 22.77 3.01 17.98
CA VAL A 87 23.06 1.62 18.32
C VAL A 87 23.37 1.64 19.81
N GLN A 88 22.41 1.27 20.65
CA GLN A 88 22.75 0.84 22.01
C GLN A 88 23.39 -0.54 21.87
N CYS A 89 24.72 -0.56 21.77
CA CYS A 89 25.50 -1.70 22.18
C CYS A 89 25.23 -1.90 23.67
N ASN A 90 24.52 -2.96 24.03
CA ASN A 90 24.63 -3.52 25.37
C ASN A 90 25.64 -4.66 25.27
N ASP A 91 26.89 -4.34 25.61
CA ASP A 91 27.89 -5.31 26.04
C ASP A 91 27.47 -5.88 27.41
N ASP A 92 27.55 -7.21 27.51
CA ASP A 92 27.77 -8.07 28.68
C ASP A 92 26.97 -7.87 29.99
N MET A 93 26.17 -8.89 30.36
CA MET A 93 26.54 -9.90 31.39
C MET A 93 25.59 -11.11 31.40
#